data_AF-A0A2J6MZ29-F1
#
_entry.id   AF-A0A2J6MZ29-F1
#
_cell.length_a   1.000
_cell.length_b   1.000
_cell.length_c   1.000
_cell.angle_alpha   90.00
_cell.angle_beta   90.00
_cell.angle_gamma   90.00
#
_symmetry.space_group_name_H-M   'P 1'
#
loop_
_entity.id
_entity.type
_entity.pdbx_description
1 polymer ?
#
loop_
_entity_poly.entity_id
_entity_poly.type
_entity_poly.pdbx_seq_one_letter_code
_entity_poly.pdbx_strand_id
1 'polypeptide(L)'
;MPFTPFHLGPALFFGLALLSIFDLPTFLIASVIPDIEPFCVIYFHVYGYPLHGFFHSYLGASFLAFLAALIVYPFRDMLKHVMEAFRISQQKASFKKLLFTSFVGVYFHVFLDSFLYGEMMPFYPLQGNPFVNVLDFWGSYSLVYGFCGLSFLSGVFVYIFRSTCAKT
;
A
#
# COMPACT_ATOMS: atom_id res chain seq x y z
N MET A 1 13.76 5.60 -4.29
CA MET A 1 14.01 5.99 -2.89
C MET A 1 13.21 5.02 -2.03
N PRO A 2 13.81 4.39 -1.01
CA PRO A 2 13.16 3.31 -0.22
C PRO A 2 11.99 3.77 0.64
N PHE A 3 11.71 5.08 0.65
CA PHE A 3 10.57 5.68 1.31
C PHE A 3 9.78 6.38 0.22
N THR A 4 8.75 5.72 -0.26
CA THR A 4 7.84 6.39 -1.17
C THR A 4 6.47 6.54 -0.52
N PRO A 5 6.15 7.73 0.05
CA PRO A 5 4.74 8.08 0.26
C PRO A 5 3.94 8.07 -1.05
N PHE A 6 4.60 7.88 -2.21
CA PHE A 6 3.95 7.66 -3.49
C PHE A 6 2.97 6.47 -3.47
N HIS A 7 3.23 5.39 -2.75
CA HIS A 7 2.27 4.28 -2.65
C HIS A 7 0.94 4.65 -1.96
N LEU A 8 0.93 5.73 -1.17
CA LEU A 8 -0.31 6.30 -0.65
C LEU A 8 -1.20 6.86 -1.77
N GLY A 9 -0.64 7.22 -2.93
CA GLY A 9 -1.40 7.77 -4.05
C GLY A 9 -2.47 6.80 -4.57
N PRO A 10 -2.07 5.62 -5.06
CA PRO A 10 -3.03 4.58 -5.48
C PRO A 10 -3.94 4.12 -4.35
N ALA A 11 -3.41 3.95 -3.13
CA ALA A 11 -4.21 3.54 -1.98
C ALA A 11 -5.31 4.55 -1.64
N LEU A 12 -4.99 5.86 -1.69
CA LEU A 12 -5.95 6.94 -1.52
C LEU A 12 -7.00 6.93 -2.62
N PHE A 13 -6.57 6.87 -3.88
CA PHE A 13 -7.47 6.90 -5.04
C PHE A 13 -8.43 5.71 -5.06
N PHE A 14 -7.90 4.49 -5.08
CA PHE A 14 -8.73 3.29 -5.13
C PHE A 14 -9.51 3.07 -3.83
N GLY A 15 -8.92 3.41 -2.68
CA GLY A 15 -9.61 3.34 -1.39
C GLY A 15 -10.84 4.25 -1.34
N LEU A 16 -10.73 5.48 -1.84
CA LEU A 16 -11.85 6.43 -1.91
C LEU A 16 -12.87 6.09 -3.02
N ALA A 17 -12.40 5.60 -4.16
CA ALA A 17 -13.27 5.20 -5.27
C ALA A 17 -14.07 3.94 -4.94
N LEU A 18 -13.52 3.03 -4.14
CA LEU A 18 -14.07 1.69 -3.88
C LEU A 18 -14.33 1.46 -2.38
N LEU A 19 -14.85 2.46 -1.66
CA LEU A 19 -15.14 2.38 -0.21
C LEU A 19 -16.13 1.25 0.18
N SER A 20 -16.95 0.78 -0.77
CA SER A 20 -17.81 -0.40 -0.57
C SER A 20 -16.97 -1.66 -0.39
N ILE A 21 -15.88 -1.78 -1.13
CA ILE A 21 -14.97 -2.93 -1.16
C ILE A 21 -13.88 -2.79 -0.09
N PHE A 22 -13.22 -1.64 -0.02
CA PHE A 22 -12.05 -1.41 0.83
C PHE A 22 -12.39 -0.61 2.10
N ASP A 23 -11.62 -0.88 3.15
CA ASP A 23 -11.51 0.01 4.32
C ASP A 23 -10.36 0.99 4.09
N LEU A 24 -10.65 2.30 3.99
CA LEU A 24 -9.65 3.26 3.54
C LEU A 24 -8.44 3.34 4.50
N PRO A 25 -8.61 3.47 5.82
CA PRO A 25 -7.49 3.45 6.76
C PRO A 25 -6.61 2.22 6.61
N THR A 26 -7.23 1.03 6.51
CA THR A 26 -6.50 -0.23 6.35
C THR A 26 -5.70 -0.25 5.06
N PHE A 27 -6.28 0.24 3.96
CA PHE A 27 -5.60 0.22 2.67
C PHE A 27 -4.40 1.15 2.66
N LEU A 28 -4.54 2.35 3.26
CA LEU A 28 -3.44 3.30 3.42
C LEU A 28 -2.32 2.71 4.28
N ILE A 29 -2.65 2.12 5.43
CA ILE A 29 -1.68 1.46 6.32
C ILE A 29 -0.96 0.32 5.58
N ALA A 30 -1.71 -0.58 4.95
CA ALA A 30 -1.17 -1.73 4.23
C ALA A 30 -0.29 -1.33 3.02
N SER A 31 -0.55 -0.18 2.41
CA SER A 31 0.27 0.34 1.30
C SER A 31 1.63 0.89 1.73
N VAL A 32 1.90 1.03 3.03
CA VAL A 32 3.14 1.62 3.56
C VAL A 32 3.87 0.68 4.52
N ILE A 33 3.19 -0.28 5.16
CA ILE A 33 3.83 -1.24 6.08
C ILE A 33 5.07 -1.95 5.48
N PRO A 34 5.11 -2.37 4.19
CA PRO A 34 6.31 -2.98 3.61
C PRO A 34 7.56 -2.09 3.72
N ASP A 35 7.43 -0.76 3.62
CA ASP A 35 8.54 0.21 3.73
C ASP A 35 9.29 0.15 5.09
N ILE A 36 8.72 -0.50 6.11
CA ILE A 36 9.40 -0.71 7.40
C ILE A 36 10.65 -1.59 7.23
N GLU A 37 10.66 -2.53 6.29
CA GLU A 37 11.82 -3.37 6.03
C GLU A 37 13.03 -2.55 5.55
N PRO A 38 12.97 -1.83 4.41
CA PRO A 38 14.07 -1.01 3.95
C PRO A 38 14.39 0.13 4.93
N PHE A 39 13.40 0.62 5.70
CA PHE A 39 13.65 1.53 6.82
C PHE A 39 14.65 0.96 7.81
N CYS A 40 14.37 -0.25 8.30
CA CYS A 40 15.19 -0.90 9.32
C CYS A 40 16.59 -1.23 8.78
N VAL A 41 16.69 -1.69 7.53
CA VAL A 41 17.98 -2.02 6.89
C VAL A 41 18.89 -0.79 6.87
N ILE A 42 18.36 0.35 6.44
CA ILE A 42 19.11 1.61 6.38
C ILE A 42 19.42 2.13 7.79
N TYR A 43 18.40 2.21 8.65
CA TYR A 43 18.53 2.80 9.97
C TYR A 43 19.54 2.04 10.86
N PHE A 44 19.46 0.71 10.86
CA PHE A 44 20.34 -0.14 11.67
C PHE A 44 21.63 -0.56 10.95
N HIS A 45 21.87 -0.09 9.71
CA HIS A 45 23.04 -0.44 8.91
C HIS A 45 23.24 -1.96 8.79
N VAL A 46 22.18 -2.68 8.42
CA VAL A 46 22.19 -4.14 8.36
C VAL A 46 22.99 -4.59 7.13
N TYR A 47 24.27 -4.91 7.33
CA TYR A 47 25.15 -5.38 6.26
C TYR A 47 24.78 -6.80 5.80
N GLY A 48 24.81 -7.04 4.49
CA GLY A 48 24.56 -8.35 3.89
C GLY A 48 23.08 -8.73 3.73
N TYR A 49 22.14 -7.86 4.13
CA TYR A 49 20.71 -8.03 3.87
C TYR A 49 20.26 -7.11 2.72
N PRO A 50 19.46 -7.58 1.75
CA PRO A 50 18.94 -6.74 0.67
C PRO A 50 18.02 -5.65 1.23
N LEU A 51 17.95 -4.51 0.55
CA LEU A 51 17.09 -3.41 0.96
C LEU A 51 15.61 -3.84 0.98
N HIS A 52 15.19 -4.57 -0.06
CA HIS A 52 13.87 -5.17 -0.19
C HIS A 52 14.02 -6.71 -0.09
N GLY A 53 13.87 -7.23 1.12
CA GLY A 53 14.14 -8.61 1.46
C GLY A 53 12.89 -9.49 1.55
N PHE A 54 12.80 -10.29 2.62
CA PHE A 54 11.71 -11.26 2.79
C PHE A 54 10.33 -10.60 2.76
N PHE A 55 10.15 -9.44 3.37
CA PHE A 55 8.84 -8.77 3.44
C PHE A 55 8.40 -8.13 2.12
N HIS A 56 9.31 -8.00 1.16
CA HIS A 56 9.03 -7.64 -0.23
C HIS A 56 8.84 -8.85 -1.16
N SER A 57 8.52 -10.02 -0.60
CA SER A 57 7.99 -11.17 -1.34
C SER A 57 6.48 -11.31 -1.10
N TYR A 58 5.72 -11.94 -2.01
CA TYR A 58 4.28 -12.19 -1.77
C TYR A 58 4.04 -13.06 -0.53
N LEU A 59 4.97 -13.98 -0.24
CA LEU A 59 4.91 -14.80 0.97
C LEU A 59 5.13 -13.95 2.23
N GLY A 60 6.19 -13.13 2.28
CA GLY A 60 6.45 -12.23 3.41
C GLY A 60 5.38 -11.15 3.57
N ALA A 61 4.91 -10.58 2.46
CA ALA A 61 3.81 -9.64 2.43
C ALA A 61 2.50 -10.26 2.96
N SER A 62 2.25 -11.56 2.76
CA SER A 62 1.10 -12.24 3.38
C SER A 62 1.13 -12.17 4.91
N PHE A 63 2.31 -12.32 5.52
CA PHE A 63 2.48 -12.15 6.97
C PHE A 63 2.19 -10.70 7.39
N LEU A 64 2.69 -9.72 6.63
CA LEU A 64 2.41 -8.31 6.88
C LEU A 64 0.91 -7.99 6.74
N ALA A 65 0.21 -8.52 5.74
CA ALA A 65 -1.23 -8.33 5.56
C ALA A 65 -2.02 -8.85 6.76
N PHE A 66 -1.70 -10.07 7.21
CA PHE A 66 -2.36 -10.67 8.36
C PHE A 66 -2.10 -9.87 9.63
N LEU A 67 -0.83 -9.48 9.87
CA LEU A 67 -0.44 -8.66 11.00
C LEU A 67 -1.14 -7.28 10.99
N ALA A 68 -1.19 -6.63 9.83
CA ALA A 68 -1.88 -5.35 9.66
C ALA A 68 -3.36 -5.47 10.01
N ALA A 69 -4.05 -6.50 9.50
CA ALA A 69 -5.46 -6.71 9.80
C ALA A 69 -5.70 -7.01 11.30
N LEU A 70 -4.82 -7.79 11.92
CA LEU A 70 -4.88 -8.11 13.34
C LEU A 70 -4.68 -6.86 14.21
N ILE A 71 -3.72 -6.02 13.87
CA ILE A 71 -3.43 -4.76 14.57
C ILE A 71 -4.57 -3.76 14.36
N VAL A 72 -5.10 -3.61 13.14
CA VAL A 72 -6.14 -2.61 12.84
C VAL A 72 -7.50 -2.98 13.44
N TYR A 73 -7.83 -4.28 13.52
CA TYR A 73 -9.14 -4.74 13.99
C TYR A 73 -9.60 -4.16 15.36
N PRO A 74 -8.78 -4.15 16.43
CA PRO A 74 -9.18 -3.53 17.70
C PRO A 74 -9.41 -2.01 17.59
N PHE A 75 -8.74 -1.32 16.67
CA PHE A 75 -8.87 0.13 16.48
C PHE A 75 -9.93 0.55 15.44
N ARG A 76 -10.62 -0.41 14.80
CA ARG A 76 -11.55 -0.14 13.69
C ARG A 76 -12.66 0.87 14.03
N ASP A 77 -13.13 0.88 15.28
CA ASP A 77 -14.13 1.85 15.72
C ASP A 77 -13.54 3.26 15.81
N MET A 78 -12.35 3.41 16.39
CA MET A 78 -11.63 4.69 16.42
C MET A 78 -11.37 5.20 15.00
N LEU A 79 -10.85 4.34 14.11
CA LEU A 79 -10.55 4.70 12.73
C LEU A 79 -11.81 5.10 11.94
N LYS A 80 -12.95 4.47 12.20
CA LYS A 80 -14.25 4.89 11.64
C LYS A 80 -14.58 6.33 12.04
N HIS A 81 -14.46 6.68 13.32
CA HIS A 81 -14.72 8.05 13.78
C HIS A 81 -13.74 9.06 13.16
N VAL A 82 -12.47 8.68 12.99
CA VAL A 82 -11.48 9.50 12.27
C VAL A 82 -11.96 9.74 10.83
N MET A 83 -12.40 8.69 10.11
CA MET A 83 -12.92 8.84 8.74
C MET A 83 -14.16 9.74 8.68
N GLU A 84 -15.08 9.62 9.64
CA GLU A 84 -16.25 10.49 9.75
C GLU A 84 -15.87 11.95 9.97
N ALA A 85 -14.84 12.23 10.78
CA ALA A 85 -14.31 13.58 10.95
C ALA A 85 -13.75 14.16 9.63
N PHE A 86 -13.20 13.32 8.76
CA PHE A 86 -12.81 13.67 7.39
C PHE A 86 -13.98 13.65 6.38
N ARG A 87 -15.24 13.54 6.83
CA ARG A 87 -16.44 13.43 5.98
C ARG A 87 -16.42 12.23 5.03
N ILE A 88 -15.72 11.16 5.42
CA ILE A 88 -15.68 9.90 4.69
C ILE A 88 -16.56 8.91 5.45
N SER A 89 -17.80 8.74 4.98
CA SER A 89 -18.72 7.76 5.58
C SER A 89 -18.36 6.34 5.13
N GLN A 90 -17.99 5.48 6.08
CA GLN A 90 -17.79 4.05 5.87
C GLN A 90 -18.52 3.25 6.95
N GLN A 91 -19.04 2.09 6.54
CA GLN A 91 -19.57 1.12 7.51
C GLN A 91 -18.43 0.55 8.35
N LYS A 92 -18.76 0.13 9.57
CA LYS A 92 -17.81 -0.57 10.45
C LYS A 92 -17.25 -1.80 9.72
N ALA A 93 -15.95 -1.84 9.52
CA ALA A 93 -15.31 -2.92 8.79
C ALA A 93 -15.36 -4.24 9.57
N SER A 94 -15.74 -5.32 8.88
CA SER A 94 -15.59 -6.68 9.41
C SER A 94 -14.12 -7.12 9.33
N PHE A 95 -13.70 -8.08 10.16
CA PHE A 95 -12.34 -8.62 10.09
C PHE A 95 -12.00 -9.15 8.69
N LYS A 96 -12.95 -9.79 8.01
CA LYS A 96 -12.76 -10.27 6.62
C LYS A 96 -12.47 -9.12 5.65
N LYS A 97 -13.17 -7.98 5.78
CA LYS A 97 -12.94 -6.79 4.95
C LYS A 97 -11.56 -6.18 5.23
N LEU A 98 -11.17 -6.09 6.50
CA LEU A 98 -9.83 -5.62 6.87
C LEU A 98 -8.75 -6.54 6.29
N LEU A 99 -8.88 -7.85 6.48
CA LEU A 99 -7.94 -8.83 5.97
C LEU A 99 -7.78 -8.73 4.45
N PHE A 100 -8.90 -8.74 3.71
CA PHE A 100 -8.88 -8.57 2.25
C PHE A 100 -8.22 -7.25 1.83
N THR A 101 -8.59 -6.15 2.48
CA THR A 101 -8.02 -4.83 2.19
C THR A 101 -6.51 -4.79 2.45
N SER A 102 -6.05 -5.40 3.54
CA SER A 102 -4.63 -5.49 3.88
C SER A 102 -3.85 -6.29 2.83
N PHE A 103 -4.37 -7.44 2.38
CA PHE A 103 -3.75 -8.23 1.32
C PHE A 103 -3.61 -7.44 0.01
N VAL A 104 -4.67 -6.76 -0.42
CA VAL A 104 -4.62 -5.93 -1.62
C VAL A 104 -3.60 -4.80 -1.46
N GLY A 105 -3.55 -4.14 -0.30
CA GLY A 105 -2.56 -3.10 0.02
C GLY A 105 -1.11 -3.55 -0.13
N VAL A 106 -0.70 -4.56 0.64
CA VAL A 106 0.71 -4.99 0.65
C VAL A 106 1.11 -5.64 -0.68
N TYR A 107 0.21 -6.38 -1.34
CA TYR A 107 0.53 -6.97 -2.64
C TYR A 107 0.64 -5.93 -3.73
N PHE A 108 -0.20 -4.89 -3.70
CA PHE A 108 -0.10 -3.80 -4.66
C PHE A 108 1.21 -3.02 -4.49
N HIS A 109 1.64 -2.80 -3.25
CA HIS A 109 2.96 -2.23 -2.95
C HIS A 109 4.08 -3.10 -3.53
N VAL A 110 4.15 -4.39 -3.17
CA VAL A 110 5.19 -5.32 -3.67
C VAL A 110 5.16 -5.40 -5.19
N PHE A 111 3.98 -5.40 -5.81
CA PHE A 111 3.85 -5.43 -7.27
C PHE A 111 4.47 -4.19 -7.92
N LEU A 112 4.22 -2.98 -7.39
CA LEU A 112 4.79 -1.75 -7.94
C LEU A 112 6.32 -1.71 -7.78
N ASP A 113 6.82 -2.08 -6.60
CA ASP A 113 8.25 -2.11 -6.32
C ASP A 113 9.00 -3.17 -7.12
N SER A 114 8.33 -4.25 -7.51
CA SER A 114 8.91 -5.28 -8.36
C SER A 114 9.36 -4.75 -9.73
N PHE A 115 8.80 -3.65 -10.23
CA PHE A 115 9.28 -3.01 -11.46
C PHE A 115 10.51 -2.12 -11.26
N LEU A 116 10.86 -1.79 -10.01
CA LEU A 116 11.89 -0.81 -9.69
C LEU A 116 13.20 -1.43 -9.21
N TYR A 117 13.10 -2.56 -8.49
CA TYR A 117 14.21 -3.09 -7.70
C TYR A 117 14.59 -4.50 -8.13
N GLY A 118 15.81 -4.66 -8.65
CA GLY A 118 16.32 -5.94 -9.17
C GLY A 118 16.69 -6.94 -8.09
N GLU A 119 16.98 -6.48 -6.88
CA GLU A 119 17.35 -7.32 -5.73
C GLU A 119 16.15 -7.99 -5.05
N MET A 120 14.93 -7.55 -5.36
CA MET A 120 13.72 -8.16 -4.82
C MET A 120 13.57 -9.63 -5.24
N MET A 121 12.93 -10.42 -4.39
CA MET A 121 12.53 -11.80 -4.70
C MET A 121 11.00 -11.96 -4.52
N PRO A 122 10.17 -11.46 -5.45
CA PRO A 122 8.71 -11.44 -5.28
C PRO A 122 8.11 -12.83 -5.02
N PHE A 123 8.69 -13.87 -5.63
CA PHE A 123 8.26 -15.26 -5.54
C PHE A 123 9.14 -16.11 -4.61
N TYR A 124 9.82 -15.50 -3.63
CA TYR A 124 10.63 -16.20 -2.63
C TYR A 124 9.92 -17.49 -2.13
N PRO A 125 10.61 -18.65 -2.10
CA PRO A 125 12.06 -18.84 -2.23
C PRO A 125 12.59 -18.96 -3.67
N LEU A 126 11.72 -18.82 -4.68
CA LEU A 126 12.18 -18.76 -6.07
C LEU A 126 13.01 -17.49 -6.27
N GLN A 127 14.16 -17.67 -6.92
CA GLN A 127 15.16 -16.63 -7.10
C GLN A 127 14.81 -15.73 -8.30
N GLY A 128 15.15 -14.44 -8.16
CA GLY A 128 15.03 -13.44 -9.20
C GLY A 128 13.70 -12.68 -9.20
N ASN A 129 13.72 -11.55 -9.90
CA ASN A 129 12.57 -10.67 -10.10
C ASN A 129 12.18 -10.66 -11.59
N PRO A 130 11.03 -11.26 -11.98
CA PRO A 130 10.63 -11.29 -13.38
C PRO A 130 10.07 -9.95 -13.89
N PHE A 131 9.87 -8.96 -13.02
CA PHE A 131 9.23 -7.69 -13.36
C PHE A 131 10.22 -6.56 -13.66
N VAL A 132 11.45 -6.61 -13.13
CA VAL A 132 12.40 -5.48 -13.10
C VAL A 132 12.70 -4.86 -14.47
N ASN A 133 12.71 -5.66 -15.55
CA ASN A 133 13.03 -5.18 -16.90
C ASN A 133 11.81 -4.98 -17.80
N VAL A 134 10.59 -5.25 -17.30
CA VAL A 134 9.36 -5.22 -18.12
C VAL A 134 9.04 -3.80 -18.61
N LEU A 135 9.39 -2.78 -17.82
CA LEU A 135 9.06 -1.37 -18.08
C LEU A 135 10.26 -0.51 -18.50
N ASP A 136 11.44 -1.12 -18.70
CA ASP A 136 12.69 -0.38 -18.92
C ASP A 136 12.64 0.55 -20.14
N PHE A 137 12.04 0.08 -21.24
CA PHE A 137 11.88 0.89 -22.46
C PHE A 137 11.15 2.21 -22.21
N TRP A 138 10.25 2.24 -21.24
CA TRP A 138 9.42 3.39 -20.89
C TRP A 138 9.96 4.18 -19.68
N GLY A 139 11.05 3.72 -19.08
CA GLY A 139 11.59 4.24 -17.83
C GLY A 139 10.76 3.82 -16.62
N SER A 140 11.04 2.64 -16.05
CA SER A 140 10.31 2.01 -14.94
C SER A 140 10.02 2.98 -13.79
N TYR A 141 11.03 3.75 -13.36
CA TYR A 141 10.89 4.76 -12.30
C TYR A 141 9.90 5.87 -12.65
N SER A 142 10.00 6.43 -13.86
CA SER A 142 9.10 7.50 -14.32
C SER A 142 7.66 7.02 -14.42
N LEU A 143 7.43 5.79 -14.91
CA LEU A 143 6.10 5.21 -14.99
C LEU A 143 5.49 4.93 -13.61
N VAL A 144 6.20 4.24 -12.73
CA VAL A 144 5.67 3.85 -11.41
C VAL A 144 5.43 5.10 -10.56
N TYR A 145 6.41 6.01 -10.47
CA TYR A 145 6.23 7.25 -9.69
C TYR A 145 5.22 8.20 -10.33
N GLY A 146 5.16 8.26 -11.66
CA GLY A 146 4.14 9.02 -12.38
C GLY A 146 2.73 8.48 -12.11
N PHE A 147 2.54 7.16 -12.18
CA PHE A 147 1.28 6.50 -11.84
C PHE A 147 0.87 6.78 -10.40
N CYS A 148 1.79 6.65 -9.45
CA CYS A 148 1.52 6.94 -8.05
C CYS A 148 1.18 8.40 -7.81
N GLY A 149 1.91 9.34 -8.41
CA GLY A 149 1.65 10.79 -8.32
C GLY A 149 0.30 11.18 -8.93
N LEU A 150 -0.02 10.69 -10.13
CA LEU A 150 -1.31 10.92 -10.79
C LEU A 150 -2.47 10.31 -9.99
N SER A 151 -2.26 9.12 -9.41
CA SER A 151 -3.24 8.49 -8.52
C SER A 151 -3.46 9.34 -7.27
N PHE A 152 -2.40 9.89 -6.66
CA PHE A 152 -2.55 10.79 -5.51
C PHE A 152 -3.41 12.02 -5.86
N LEU A 153 -3.11 12.70 -6.97
CA LEU A 153 -3.90 13.84 -7.44
C LEU A 153 -5.37 13.45 -7.69
N SER A 154 -5.59 12.30 -8.31
CA SER A 154 -6.93 11.76 -8.55
C SER A 154 -7.66 11.42 -7.25
N GLY A 155 -6.96 10.86 -6.26
CA GLY A 155 -7.49 10.58 -4.93
C GLY A 155 -7.89 11.84 -4.18
N VAL A 156 -7.08 12.90 -4.24
CA VAL A 156 -7.43 14.22 -3.70
C VAL A 156 -8.67 14.78 -4.39
N PHE A 157 -8.77 14.68 -5.72
CA PHE A 157 -9.96 15.11 -6.47
C PHE A 157 -11.22 14.35 -6.03
N VAL A 158 -11.15 13.02 -5.93
CA VAL A 158 -12.25 12.18 -5.45
C VAL A 158 -12.64 12.54 -4.01
N TYR A 159 -11.66 12.78 -3.14
CA TYR A 159 -11.91 13.21 -1.76
C TYR A 159 -12.69 14.53 -1.73
N ILE A 160 -12.24 15.54 -2.46
CA ILE A 160 -12.90 16.85 -2.52
C ILE A 160 -14.34 16.68 -3.00
N PHE A 161 -14.54 16.01 -4.13
CA PHE A 161 -15.86 15.78 -4.73
C PHE A 161 -16.84 15.09 -3.74
N ARG A 162 -16.37 14.07 -3.02
CA ARG A 162 -17.18 13.36 -2.02
C ARG A 162 -17.49 14.23 -0.80
N SER A 163 -16.49 14.97 -0.31
CA SER A 163 -16.63 15.84 0.87
C SER A 163 -17.59 17.02 0.66
N THR A 164 -17.78 17.44 -0.60
CA THR A 164 -18.73 18.49 -0.99
C THR A 164 -20.13 17.93 -1.27
N CYS A 165 -20.24 16.75 -1.88
CA CYS A 165 -21.55 16.14 -2.19
C CYS A 165 -22.24 15.51 -0.97
N ALA A 166 -21.49 15.11 0.07
CA ALA A 166 -22.05 14.56 1.31
C ALA A 166 -22.85 15.59 2.16
N LYS A 167 -23.07 16.82 1.66
CA LYS A 167 -23.83 17.89 2.31
C LYS A 167 -25.30 18.01 1.85
N THR A 168 -25.77 17.14 0.97
CA THR A 168 -27.18 17.06 0.53
C THR A 168 -27.77 15.72 0.91
#